data_AF-A0A8J6U9S4-F1
#
_entry.id   AF-A0A8J6U9S4-F1
#
_cell.length_a   1.000
_cell.length_b   1.000
_cell.length_c   1.000
_cell.angle_alpha   90.00
_cell.angle_beta   90.00
_cell.angle_gamma   90.00
#
_symmetry.space_group_name_H-M   'P 1'
#
loop_
_entity.id
_entity.type
_entity.pdbx_description
1 polymer ?
#
loop_
_entity_poly.entity_id
_entity_poly.type
_entity_poly.pdbx_seq_one_letter_code
_entity_poly.pdbx_strand_id
1 'polypeptide(L)'
;MILFFETNEISPSERFGETLSSLKFQMKRRFNAVIAIIKSIEKQQTEPTAFLMKKLFEVTAKEEAEESFEFAPQELISENEELEYYQKQYKQSQQSYQDIKTEMTSLLKKVKFVRNNFGLGHYRLNVTKEELEQLKTKLNHVHHHNTPKTR
;
A
#
# COMPACT_ATOMS: atom_id res chain seq x y z
N MET A 1 14.55 74.98 -28.86
CA MET A 1 15.00 73.68 -29.41
C MET A 1 15.78 72.86 -28.38
N ILE A 2 16.74 73.45 -27.62
CA ILE A 2 17.46 72.77 -26.52
C ILE A 2 16.52 72.18 -25.44
N LEU A 3 15.51 72.94 -25.00
CA LEU A 3 14.51 72.48 -24.01
C LEU A 3 13.78 71.18 -24.40
N PHE A 4 13.59 70.92 -25.69
CA PHE A 4 12.97 69.68 -26.17
C PHE A 4 13.86 68.47 -25.92
N PHE A 5 15.18 68.62 -26.07
CA PHE A 5 16.17 67.57 -25.81
C PHE A 5 16.32 67.30 -24.32
N GLU A 6 16.32 68.33 -23.48
CA GLU A 6 16.40 68.19 -22.01
C GLU A 6 15.14 67.56 -21.42
N THR A 7 13.96 67.98 -21.87
CA THR A 7 12.68 67.47 -21.33
C THR A 7 12.44 66.00 -21.73
N ASN A 8 13.00 65.56 -22.85
CA ASN A 8 12.86 64.19 -23.32
C ASN A 8 14.11 63.32 -23.05
N GLU A 9 15.12 63.88 -22.36
CA GLU A 9 16.39 63.21 -21.99
C GLU A 9 17.17 62.63 -23.19
N ILE A 10 17.26 63.38 -24.29
CA ILE A 10 17.86 62.93 -25.56
C ILE A 10 19.09 63.75 -25.89
N SER A 11 20.18 63.12 -26.34
CA SER A 11 21.36 63.84 -26.80
C SER A 11 21.15 64.45 -28.21
N PRO A 12 21.51 65.73 -28.45
CA PRO A 12 21.42 66.35 -29.78
C PRO A 12 22.24 65.66 -30.87
N SER A 13 23.21 64.83 -30.50
CA SER A 13 24.07 64.06 -31.42
C SER A 13 23.58 62.63 -31.68
N GLU A 14 22.50 62.20 -31.02
CA GLU A 14 22.00 60.84 -31.09
C GLU A 14 21.18 60.62 -32.38
N ARG A 15 21.66 59.73 -33.25
CA ARG A 15 20.91 59.31 -34.44
C ARG A 15 19.92 58.24 -34.02
N PHE A 16 18.65 58.59 -33.93
CA PHE A 16 17.56 57.63 -33.71
C PHE A 16 17.45 56.66 -34.89
N GLY A 17 18.16 55.54 -34.82
CA GLY A 17 18.18 54.49 -35.84
C GLY A 17 16.83 53.82 -36.09
N GLU A 18 15.86 54.00 -35.18
CA GLU A 18 14.42 53.75 -35.31
C GLU A 18 13.78 54.57 -34.19
N THR A 19 12.59 55.16 -34.39
CA THR A 19 11.97 56.07 -33.41
C THR A 19 11.86 55.45 -32.01
N LEU A 20 12.00 56.24 -30.93
CA LEU A 20 11.84 55.79 -29.52
C LEU A 20 10.56 54.96 -29.30
N SER A 21 9.49 55.27 -30.05
CA SER A 21 8.24 54.53 -30.07
C SER A 21 8.38 53.10 -30.63
N SER A 22 9.19 52.91 -31.69
CA SER A 22 9.51 51.59 -32.24
C SER A 22 10.25 50.73 -31.20
N LEU A 23 11.22 51.32 -30.49
CA LEU A 23 11.97 50.62 -29.45
C LEU A 23 11.05 50.17 -28.30
N LYS A 24 10.16 51.05 -27.82
CA LYS A 24 9.14 50.70 -26.80
C LYS A 24 8.24 49.56 -27.27
N PHE A 25 7.82 49.56 -28.54
CA PHE A 25 7.01 48.50 -29.12
C PHE A 25 7.76 47.16 -29.20
N GLN A 26 9.02 47.18 -29.65
CA GLN A 26 9.88 46.00 -29.69
C GLN A 26 10.10 45.42 -28.28
N MET A 27 10.36 46.27 -27.28
CA MET A 27 10.52 45.84 -25.89
C MET A 27 9.24 45.23 -25.33
N LYS A 28 8.07 45.84 -25.56
CA LYS A 28 6.77 45.28 -25.15
C LYS A 28 6.54 43.89 -25.76
N ARG A 29 6.87 43.68 -27.04
CA ARG A 29 6.78 42.36 -27.69
C ARG A 29 7.72 41.34 -27.04
N ARG A 30 8.95 41.73 -26.72
CA ARG A 30 9.93 40.88 -26.04
C ARG A 30 9.46 40.48 -24.64
N PHE A 31 8.96 41.42 -23.84
CA PHE A 31 8.40 41.12 -22.52
C PHE A 31 7.20 40.19 -22.58
N ASN A 32 6.27 40.41 -23.54
CA ASN A 32 5.15 39.51 -23.73
C ASN A 32 5.58 38.09 -24.10
N ALA A 33 6.61 37.96 -24.93
CA ALA A 33 7.19 36.65 -25.27
C ALA A 33 7.84 35.98 -24.04
N VAL A 34 8.58 36.73 -23.22
CA VAL A 34 9.17 36.21 -21.97
C VAL A 34 8.09 35.75 -21.01
N ILE A 35 7.02 36.53 -20.81
CA ILE A 35 5.88 36.14 -19.97
C ILE A 35 5.23 34.84 -20.48
N ALA A 36 5.07 34.72 -21.80
CA ALA A 36 4.52 33.50 -22.41
C ALA A 36 5.43 32.28 -22.18
N ILE A 37 6.75 32.46 -22.28
CA ILE A 37 7.73 31.40 -21.99
C ILE A 37 7.66 30.97 -20.53
N ILE A 38 7.67 31.92 -19.59
CA ILE A 38 7.59 31.62 -18.15
C ILE A 38 6.29 30.87 -17.84
N LYS A 39 5.16 31.33 -18.37
CA LYS A 39 3.86 30.66 -18.20
C LYS A 39 3.82 29.25 -18.83
N SER A 40 4.55 29.04 -19.93
CA SER A 40 4.68 27.72 -20.54
C SER A 40 5.50 26.77 -19.67
N ILE A 41 6.62 27.24 -19.11
CA ILE A 41 7.47 26.48 -18.19
C ILE A 41 6.67 26.10 -16.94
N GLU A 42 5.90 27.05 -16.41
CA GLU A 42 5.07 26.82 -15.23
C GLU A 42 4.09 25.66 -15.45
N LYS A 43 3.32 25.73 -16.53
CA LYS A 43 2.27 24.75 -16.86
C LYS A 43 2.82 23.39 -17.26
N GLN A 44 3.98 23.35 -17.95
CA GLN A 44 4.53 22.09 -18.49
C GLN A 44 5.48 21.38 -17.54
N GLN A 45 6.15 22.11 -16.64
CA GLN A 45 7.20 21.55 -15.79
C GLN A 45 6.89 21.72 -14.31
N THR A 46 6.79 22.96 -13.82
CA THR A 46 6.81 23.19 -12.36
C THR A 46 5.50 22.80 -11.68
N GLU A 47 4.36 23.09 -12.28
CA GLU A 47 3.03 22.74 -11.76
C GLU A 47 2.81 21.22 -11.63
N PRO A 48 3.03 20.39 -12.68
CA PRO A 48 2.87 18.95 -12.55
C PRO A 48 3.89 18.31 -11.60
N THR A 49 5.13 18.81 -11.55
CA THR A 49 6.14 18.32 -10.59
C THR A 49 5.73 18.63 -9.15
N ALA A 50 5.23 19.83 -8.86
CA ALA A 50 4.75 20.19 -7.53
C ALA A 50 3.54 19.32 -7.12
N PHE A 51 2.60 19.08 -8.04
CA PHE A 51 1.47 18.20 -7.81
C PHE A 51 1.91 16.76 -7.51
N LEU A 52 2.84 16.21 -8.30
CA LEU A 52 3.35 14.87 -8.12
C LEU A 52 4.07 14.71 -6.78
N MET A 53 4.93 15.66 -6.40
CA MET A 53 5.63 15.64 -5.11
C MET A 53 4.62 15.63 -3.96
N LYS A 54 3.61 16.51 -4.00
CA LYS A 54 2.55 16.53 -2.98
C LYS A 54 1.83 15.18 -2.89
N LYS A 55 1.57 14.53 -4.03
CA LYS A 55 0.94 13.20 -4.06
C LYS A 55 1.82 12.10 -3.48
N LEU A 56 3.12 12.11 -3.77
CA LEU A 56 4.07 11.16 -3.17
C LEU A 56 4.10 11.30 -1.64
N PHE A 57 4.19 12.52 -1.12
CA PHE A 57 4.18 12.77 0.32
C PHE A 57 2.84 12.43 1.00
N GLU A 58 1.71 12.58 0.30
CA GLU A 58 0.39 12.18 0.82
C GLU A 58 0.27 10.65 0.97
N VAL A 59 0.88 9.89 0.06
CA VAL A 59 0.87 8.41 0.10
C VAL A 59 1.77 7.89 1.23
N THR A 60 2.99 8.43 1.37
CA THR A 60 3.91 8.01 2.44
C THR A 60 3.34 8.29 3.82
N ALA A 61 2.65 9.42 4.01
CA ALA A 61 2.01 9.75 5.29
C ALA A 61 0.80 8.85 5.62
N LYS A 62 0.19 8.18 4.64
CA LYS A 62 -0.93 7.25 4.85
C LYS A 62 -0.47 5.82 5.15
N GLU A 63 0.71 5.43 4.67
CA GLU A 63 1.31 4.12 4.96
C GLU A 63 1.95 4.07 6.37
N GLU A 64 2.31 5.22 6.95
CA GLU A 64 2.84 5.33 8.33
C GLU A 64 1.76 5.35 9.42
N ALA A 65 0.47 5.19 9.08
CA ALA A 65 -0.52 4.72 10.05
C ALA A 65 -0.32 3.22 10.28
N GLU A 66 0.92 2.81 10.57
CA GLU A 66 1.21 1.56 11.23
C GLU A 66 0.43 1.62 12.54
N GLU A 67 -0.60 0.78 12.67
CA GLU A 67 -1.17 0.48 13.98
C GLU A 67 0.02 0.10 14.86
N SER A 68 0.41 1.01 15.74
CA SER A 68 1.43 0.74 16.73
C SER A 68 0.88 -0.37 17.60
N PHE A 69 1.24 -1.61 17.27
CA PHE A 69 1.06 -2.74 18.17
C PHE A 69 1.92 -2.43 19.38
N GLU A 70 1.31 -1.80 20.40
CA GLU A 70 1.86 -1.77 21.73
C GLU A 70 2.00 -3.22 22.16
N PHE A 71 3.23 -3.75 22.04
CA PHE A 71 3.60 -4.97 22.74
C PHE A 71 3.49 -4.66 24.22
N ALA A 72 2.30 -4.89 24.76
CA ALA A 72 2.09 -4.81 26.19
C ALA A 72 3.14 -5.73 26.83
N PRO A 73 3.94 -5.24 27.79
CA PRO A 73 4.85 -6.10 28.52
C PRO A 73 4.03 -7.21 29.13
N GLN A 74 4.40 -8.46 28.83
CA GLN A 74 3.77 -9.63 29.41
C GLN A 74 3.86 -9.50 30.93
N GLU A 75 2.74 -9.72 31.63
CA GLU A 75 2.74 -9.72 33.09
C GLU A 75 3.77 -10.75 33.56
N LEU A 76 4.77 -10.31 34.34
CA LEU A 76 5.81 -11.17 34.89
C LEU A 76 5.17 -12.12 35.90
N ILE A 77 4.73 -13.28 35.41
CA ILE A 77 4.31 -14.42 36.24
C ILE A 77 5.56 -15.07 36.83
N SER A 78 5.46 -15.61 38.03
CA SER A 78 6.58 -16.28 38.71
C SER A 78 7.12 -17.43 37.86
N GLU A 79 8.42 -17.74 37.92
CA GLU A 79 9.09 -18.79 37.11
C GLU A 79 8.31 -20.13 37.12
N ASN A 80 7.71 -20.48 38.25
CA ASN A 80 6.93 -21.70 38.40
C ASN A 80 5.59 -21.67 37.61
N GLU A 81 4.93 -20.52 37.55
CA GLU A 81 3.65 -20.36 36.84
C GLU A 81 3.83 -20.31 35.33
N GLU A 82 4.94 -19.72 34.84
CA GLU A 82 5.33 -19.77 33.43
C GLU A 82 5.57 -21.21 32.96
N LEU A 83 6.31 -22.00 33.74
CA LEU A 83 6.59 -23.38 33.41
C LEU A 83 5.31 -24.23 33.31
N GLU A 84 4.38 -24.09 34.25
CA GLU A 84 3.08 -24.79 34.19
C GLU A 84 2.27 -24.37 32.96
N TYR A 85 2.26 -23.07 32.63
CA TYR A 85 1.59 -22.55 31.45
C TYR A 85 2.16 -23.17 30.17
N TYR A 86 3.48 -23.13 29.97
CA TYR A 86 4.12 -23.68 28.78
C TYR A 86 3.96 -25.20 28.68
N GLN A 87 4.06 -25.92 29.80
CA GLN A 87 3.80 -27.37 29.83
C GLN A 87 2.36 -27.69 29.41
N LYS A 88 1.39 -26.91 29.90
CA LYS A 88 -0.02 -27.07 29.54
C LYS A 88 -0.25 -26.81 28.05
N GLN A 89 0.29 -25.71 27.50
CA GLN A 89 0.21 -25.38 26.08
C GLN A 89 0.82 -26.47 25.21
N TYR A 90 2.02 -26.94 25.57
CA TYR A 90 2.69 -28.04 24.88
C TYR A 90 1.85 -29.32 24.90
N LYS A 91 1.29 -29.67 26.06
CA LYS A 91 0.43 -30.85 26.21
C LYS A 91 -0.83 -30.76 25.34
N GLN A 92 -1.48 -29.60 25.30
CA GLN A 92 -2.67 -29.36 24.46
C GLN A 92 -2.35 -29.47 22.97
N SER A 93 -1.22 -28.89 22.54
CA SER A 93 -0.73 -28.99 21.17
C SER A 93 -0.44 -30.45 20.79
N GLN A 94 0.24 -31.19 21.68
CA GLN A 94 0.56 -32.60 21.47
C GLN A 94 -0.70 -33.47 21.36
N GLN A 95 -1.69 -33.24 22.22
CA GLN A 95 -2.99 -33.93 22.15
C GLN A 95 -3.68 -33.67 20.81
N SER A 96 -3.76 -32.41 20.40
CA SER A 96 -4.36 -32.01 19.13
C SER A 96 -3.69 -32.69 17.94
N TYR A 97 -2.35 -32.77 17.94
CA TYR A 97 -1.59 -33.48 16.92
C TYR A 97 -1.94 -34.97 16.84
N GLN A 98 -2.05 -35.63 18.00
CA GLN A 98 -2.43 -37.05 18.05
C GLN A 98 -3.87 -37.26 17.56
N ASP A 99 -4.79 -36.39 17.93
CA ASP A 99 -6.19 -36.46 17.49
C ASP A 99 -6.29 -36.33 15.96
N ILE A 100 -5.61 -35.35 15.37
CA ILE A 100 -5.56 -35.18 13.90
C ILE A 100 -4.93 -36.41 13.24
N LYS A 101 -3.82 -36.92 13.78
CA LYS A 101 -3.13 -38.10 13.23
C LYS A 101 -4.03 -39.33 13.25
N THR A 102 -4.76 -39.56 14.35
CA THR A 102 -5.67 -40.71 14.47
C THR A 102 -6.87 -40.55 13.55
N GLU A 103 -7.46 -39.35 13.45
CA GLU A 103 -8.56 -39.05 12.51
C GLU A 103 -8.12 -39.28 11.06
N MET A 104 -6.97 -38.74 10.66
CA MET A 104 -6.41 -38.93 9.31
C MET A 104 -6.14 -40.41 9.00
N THR A 105 -5.57 -41.14 9.95
CA THR A 105 -5.31 -42.58 9.80
C THR A 105 -6.61 -43.35 9.64
N SER A 106 -7.67 -42.95 10.36
CA SER A 106 -9.00 -43.57 10.24
C SER A 106 -9.64 -43.31 8.87
N LEU A 107 -9.49 -42.10 8.32
CA LEU A 107 -10.00 -41.74 7.00
C LEU A 107 -9.27 -42.50 5.89
N LEU A 108 -7.94 -42.58 5.95
CA LEU A 108 -7.14 -43.31 4.96
C LEU A 108 -7.49 -44.80 4.92
N LYS A 109 -7.84 -45.43 6.06
CA LYS A 109 -8.34 -46.81 6.09
C LYS A 109 -9.67 -47.00 5.33
N LYS A 110 -10.51 -45.96 5.27
CA LYS A 110 -11.80 -45.98 4.55
C LYS A 110 -11.64 -45.69 3.05
N VAL A 111 -10.47 -45.22 2.61
CA VAL A 111 -10.15 -44.97 1.20
C VAL A 111 -9.87 -46.30 0.50
N LYS A 112 -10.58 -46.56 -0.60
CA LYS A 112 -10.36 -47.71 -1.46
C LYS A 112 -10.05 -47.26 -2.88
N PHE A 113 -9.13 -47.96 -3.54
CA PHE A 113 -8.88 -47.74 -4.96
C PHE A 113 -9.97 -48.42 -5.80
N VAL A 114 -10.58 -47.66 -6.69
CA VAL A 114 -11.56 -48.16 -7.65
C VAL A 114 -10.92 -48.11 -9.03
N ARG A 115 -10.63 -49.30 -9.58
CA ARG A 115 -10.10 -49.43 -10.94
C ARG A 115 -11.23 -49.14 -11.94
N ASN A 116 -10.94 -48.28 -12.92
CA ASN A 116 -11.85 -47.98 -14.00
C ASN A 116 -11.54 -48.88 -15.22
N ASN A 117 -12.56 -49.27 -15.98
CA ASN A 117 -12.38 -50.05 -17.21
C ASN A 117 -11.98 -49.17 -18.40
N PHE A 118 -12.36 -47.89 -18.38
CA PHE A 118 -11.98 -46.90 -19.39
C PHE A 118 -11.36 -45.67 -18.72
N GLY A 119 -10.03 -45.60 -18.72
CA GLY A 119 -9.26 -44.46 -18.18
C GLY A 119 -8.62 -44.71 -16.81
N LEU A 120 -8.12 -43.63 -16.21
CA LEU A 120 -7.41 -43.66 -14.93
C LEU A 120 -8.36 -44.03 -13.78
N GLY A 121 -7.92 -44.94 -12.90
CA GLY A 121 -8.64 -45.29 -11.67
C GLY A 121 -8.63 -44.13 -10.68
N HIS A 122 -9.58 -44.15 -9.74
CA HIS A 122 -9.70 -43.12 -8.72
C HIS A 122 -9.81 -43.72 -7.32
N TYR A 123 -9.43 -42.95 -6.31
CA TYR A 123 -9.64 -43.31 -4.92
C TYR A 123 -11.03 -42.85 -4.48
N ARG A 124 -11.79 -43.75 -3.84
CA ARG A 124 -13.10 -43.48 -3.29
C ARG A 124 -13.04 -43.56 -1.76
N LEU A 125 -13.44 -42.48 -1.11
CA LEU A 125 -13.64 -42.44 0.34
C LEU A 125 -15.04 -42.97 0.68
N ASN A 126 -15.11 -44.04 1.46
CA ASN A 126 -16.38 -44.62 1.90
C ASN A 126 -16.75 -44.06 3.27
N VAL A 127 -17.53 -42.98 3.29
CA VAL A 127 -18.05 -42.32 4.51
C VAL A 127 -19.55 -42.06 4.37
N THR A 128 -20.26 -41.97 5.49
CA THR A 128 -21.68 -41.57 5.48
C THR A 128 -21.81 -40.06 5.26
N LYS A 129 -23.00 -39.60 4.85
CA LYS A 129 -23.28 -38.17 4.67
C LYS A 129 -23.09 -37.40 5.98
N GLU A 130 -23.54 -37.98 7.09
CA GLU A 130 -23.43 -37.40 8.44
C GLU A 130 -21.98 -37.25 8.89
N GLU A 131 -21.13 -38.27 8.69
CA GLU A 131 -19.69 -38.21 9.00
C GLU A 131 -18.99 -37.08 8.22
N LEU A 132 -19.39 -36.87 6.96
CA LEU A 132 -18.82 -35.84 6.09
C LEU A 132 -19.26 -34.43 6.52
N GLU A 133 -20.51 -34.26 6.93
CA GLU A 133 -21.00 -33.00 7.48
C GLU A 133 -20.32 -32.66 8.81
N GLN A 134 -20.12 -33.64 9.70
CA GLN A 134 -19.35 -33.46 10.94
C GLN A 134 -17.90 -33.05 10.68
N LEU A 135 -17.25 -33.61 9.65
CA LEU A 135 -15.89 -33.21 9.28
C LEU A 135 -15.86 -31.75 8.81
N LYS A 136 -16.84 -31.32 8.02
CA LYS A 136 -16.95 -29.93 7.54
C LYS A 136 -17.20 -28.94 8.66
N THR A 137 -18.07 -29.27 9.62
CA THR A 137 -18.33 -28.39 10.77
C THR A 137 -17.11 -28.25 11.67
N LYS A 138 -16.36 -29.34 11.91
CA LYS A 138 -15.10 -29.30 12.65
C LYS A 138 -14.08 -28.36 12.00
N LEU A 139 -13.91 -28.40 10.68
CA LEU A 139 -13.01 -27.50 9.94
C LEU A 139 -13.33 -26.01 10.16
N ASN A 140 -14.61 -25.65 10.16
CA ASN A 140 -15.04 -24.26 10.33
C ASN A 140 -14.91 -23.75 11.78
N HIS A 141 -14.99 -24.64 12.78
CA HIS A 141 -14.90 -24.26 14.20
C HIS A 141 -13.48 -23.98 14.68
N VAL A 142 -12.44 -24.44 13.98
CA VAL A 142 -11.03 -24.21 14.39
C VAL A 142 -10.63 -22.72 14.30
N HIS A 143 -11.35 -21.90 13.55
CA HIS A 143 -10.98 -20.49 13.30
C HIS A 143 -11.59 -19.46 14.27
N HIS A 144 -12.41 -19.85 15.25
CA HIS A 144 -13.19 -18.90 16.06
C HIS A 144 -12.61 -18.58 17.45
N HIS A 145 -11.38 -18.98 17.76
CA HIS A 145 -10.82 -18.79 19.12
C HIS A 145 -9.78 -17.67 19.25
N ASN A 146 -9.47 -16.95 18.16
CA ASN A 146 -8.67 -15.73 18.21
C ASN A 146 -9.54 -14.52 17.88
N THR A 147 -10.58 -14.27 18.67
CA THR A 147 -11.12 -12.91 18.76
C THR A 147 -10.14 -12.10 19.61
N PRO A 148 -9.55 -11.00 19.10
CA PRO A 148 -8.83 -10.09 19.98
C PRO A 148 -9.80 -9.65 21.07
N LYS A 149 -9.41 -9.79 22.33
CA LYS A 149 -10.15 -9.20 23.44
C LYS A 149 -10.13 -7.68 23.23
N THR A 150 -11.17 -7.13 22.62
CA THR A 150 -11.44 -5.70 22.62
C THR A 150 -11.61 -5.28 24.08
N ARG A 151 -10.69 -4.43 24.53
CA ARG A 151 -10.72 -3.81 25.86
C ARG A 151 -11.64 -2.60 25.84
#